data_AF-A0AB37R5D8-F1
#
_entry.id   AF-A0AB37R5D8-F1
#
_cell.length_a   1.000
_cell.length_b   1.000
_cell.length_c   1.000
_cell.angle_alpha   90.00
_cell.angle_beta   90.00
_cell.angle_gamma   90.00
#
_symmetry.space_group_name_H-M   'P 1'
#
loop_
_entity.id
_entity.type
_entity.pdbx_description
1 polymer ?
#
loop_
_entity_poly.entity_id
_entity_poly.type
_entity_poly.pdbx_seq_one_letter_code
_entity_poly.pdbx_strand_id
1 'polypeptide(L)'
;MLEMVVLASDLAVSPLPPNMLSAREFNRGTLQMLEGLRPYSRLGLLVPPIKVVVNCLDQTVDAREIHDAIRRTFAENTEIDVLRNTVPASVIFRQGSTAGMSAHRIEYKQPSNRRAPSALKIIRDLAIELFPQWADRFESMTENAVETLVKGGH
;
A
#
# COMPACT_ATOMS: atom_id res chain seq x y z
N MET A 1 6.00 -20.59 6.98
CA MET A 1 6.94 -20.00 6.01
C MET A 1 6.80 -18.47 6.01
N LEU A 2 5.58 -17.94 6.12
CA LEU A 2 5.32 -16.50 6.24
C LEU A 2 6.05 -15.87 7.44
N GLU A 3 6.09 -16.54 8.57
CA GLU A 3 6.71 -16.08 9.81
C GLU A 3 8.21 -15.77 9.64
N MET A 4 8.91 -16.62 8.88
CA MET A 4 10.33 -16.44 8.59
C MET A 4 10.56 -15.32 7.57
N VAL A 5 9.65 -15.13 6.62
CA VAL A 5 9.69 -13.99 5.70
C VAL A 5 9.50 -12.68 6.47
N VAL A 6 8.59 -12.66 7.45
CA VAL A 6 8.37 -11.49 8.32
C VAL A 6 9.63 -11.20 9.13
N LEU A 7 10.25 -12.18 9.79
CA LEU A 7 11.50 -11.97 10.55
C LEU A 7 12.68 -11.52 9.67
N ALA A 8 12.69 -11.87 8.39
CA ALA A 8 13.73 -11.47 7.45
C ALA A 8 13.48 -10.09 6.80
N SER A 9 12.33 -9.47 7.06
CA SER A 9 11.94 -8.20 6.45
C SER A 9 12.23 -7.02 7.39
N ASP A 10 12.62 -5.87 6.83
CA ASP A 10 12.70 -4.61 7.58
C ASP A 10 11.33 -3.92 7.74
N LEU A 11 10.39 -4.26 6.86
CA LEU A 11 9.04 -3.67 6.77
C LEU A 11 8.09 -4.69 6.13
N ALA A 12 6.91 -4.88 6.70
CA ALA A 12 5.83 -5.63 6.07
C ALA A 12 4.73 -4.68 5.58
N VAL A 13 4.35 -4.79 4.30
CA VAL A 13 3.23 -4.02 3.74
C VAL A 13 2.08 -4.97 3.41
N SER A 14 0.92 -4.73 4.02
CA SER A 14 -0.25 -5.60 3.89
C SER A 14 -1.39 -4.87 3.15
N PRO A 15 -1.78 -5.32 1.94
CA PRO A 15 -2.98 -4.82 1.30
C PRO A 15 -4.22 -5.39 2.01
N LEU A 16 -5.13 -4.51 2.43
CA LEU A 16 -6.36 -4.88 3.12
C LEU A 16 -7.58 -4.43 2.28
N PRO A 17 -8.52 -5.31 1.95
CA PRO A 17 -9.76 -4.90 1.30
C PRO A 17 -10.59 -3.98 2.22
N PRO A 18 -11.46 -3.12 1.68
CA PRO A 18 -12.13 -2.08 2.43
C PRO A 18 -13.38 -2.65 3.11
N ASN A 19 -13.20 -3.53 4.08
CA ASN A 19 -14.31 -4.07 4.86
C ASN A 19 -13.87 -4.41 6.30
N MET A 20 -14.82 -4.32 7.23
CA MET A 20 -14.54 -4.48 8.66
C MET A 20 -14.27 -5.93 9.08
N LEU A 21 -14.82 -6.92 8.37
CA LEU A 21 -14.56 -8.33 8.69
C LEU A 21 -13.10 -8.68 8.42
N SER A 22 -12.60 -8.36 7.23
CA SER A 22 -11.19 -8.54 6.87
C SER A 22 -10.27 -7.77 7.79
N ALA A 23 -10.62 -6.53 8.17
CA ALA A 23 -9.84 -5.76 9.14
C ALA A 23 -9.72 -6.47 10.50
N ARG A 24 -10.83 -7.00 11.02
CA ARG A 24 -10.85 -7.72 12.31
C ARG A 24 -10.08 -9.04 12.25
N GLU A 25 -10.28 -9.83 11.18
CA GLU A 25 -9.54 -11.08 11.00
C GLU A 25 -8.04 -10.82 10.81
N PHE A 26 -7.69 -9.76 10.07
CA PHE A 26 -6.31 -9.32 9.93
C PHE A 26 -5.73 -8.96 11.29
N ASN A 27 -6.40 -8.12 12.09
CA ASN A 27 -5.90 -7.72 13.41
C ASN A 27 -5.67 -8.94 14.31
N ARG A 28 -6.67 -9.81 14.42
CA ARG A 28 -6.62 -11.02 15.26
C ARG A 28 -5.49 -11.97 14.84
N GLY A 29 -5.45 -12.34 13.56
CA GLY A 29 -4.46 -13.29 13.05
C GLY A 29 -3.03 -12.73 13.03
N THR A 30 -2.88 -11.46 12.67
CA THR A 30 -1.57 -10.82 12.55
C THR A 30 -0.95 -10.58 13.92
N LEU A 31 -1.71 -10.10 14.91
CA LEU A 31 -1.19 -9.94 16.28
C LEU A 31 -0.74 -11.29 16.87
N GLN A 32 -1.54 -12.35 16.68
CA GLN A 32 -1.17 -13.68 17.13
C GLN A 32 0.14 -14.17 16.47
N MET A 33 0.33 -13.91 15.18
CA MET A 33 1.58 -14.23 14.49
C MET A 33 2.76 -13.41 15.05
N LEU A 34 2.61 -12.09 15.21
CA LEU A 34 3.68 -11.23 15.73
C LEU A 34 4.07 -11.61 17.17
N GLU A 35 3.10 -11.94 18.01
CA GLU A 35 3.35 -12.47 19.36
C GLU A 35 4.17 -13.76 19.32
N GLY A 36 3.84 -14.67 18.41
CA GLY A 36 4.60 -15.91 18.18
C GLY A 36 6.04 -15.66 17.70
N LEU A 37 6.32 -14.51 17.10
CA LEU A 37 7.65 -14.11 16.65
C LEU A 37 8.49 -13.42 17.73
N ARG A 38 7.88 -12.90 18.80
CA ARG A 38 8.61 -12.18 19.86
C ARG A 38 9.75 -12.97 20.50
N PRO A 39 9.68 -14.29 20.73
CA PRO A 39 10.79 -15.04 21.33
C PRO A 39 12.10 -14.94 20.54
N TYR A 40 12.03 -14.73 19.22
CA TYR A 40 13.20 -14.60 18.35
C TYR A 40 13.97 -13.30 18.57
N SER A 41 13.39 -12.31 19.26
CA SER A 41 14.12 -11.10 19.70
C SER A 41 15.32 -11.41 20.59
N ARG A 42 15.28 -12.53 21.34
CA ARG A 42 16.41 -13.00 22.15
C ARG A 42 17.60 -13.44 21.31
N LEU A 43 17.37 -13.75 20.04
CA LEU A 43 18.41 -14.09 19.05
C LEU A 43 18.87 -12.86 18.26
N GLY A 44 18.41 -11.67 18.61
CA GLY A 44 18.71 -10.42 17.90
C GLY A 44 17.85 -10.18 16.66
N LEU A 45 16.82 -11.00 16.40
CA LEU A 45 15.90 -10.80 15.29
C LEU A 45 14.82 -9.78 15.65
N LEU A 46 14.53 -8.85 14.75
CA LEU A 46 13.50 -7.85 14.94
C LEU A 46 12.20 -8.31 14.28
N VAL A 47 11.07 -8.00 14.91
CA VAL A 47 9.77 -8.11 14.27
C VAL A 47 9.52 -6.78 13.55
N PRO A 48 9.36 -6.77 12.22
CA PRO A 48 9.20 -5.51 11.49
C PRO A 48 7.86 -4.85 11.80
N PRO A 49 7.78 -3.52 11.69
CA PRO A 49 6.50 -2.83 11.68
C PRO A 49 5.66 -3.27 10.48
N ILE A 50 4.35 -3.22 10.64
CA ILE A 50 3.39 -3.52 9.58
C ILE A 50 2.70 -2.24 9.12
N LYS A 51 2.73 -1.97 7.82
CA LYS A 51 1.96 -0.91 7.18
C LYS A 51 0.79 -1.50 6.41
N VAL A 52 -0.42 -1.11 6.78
CA VAL A 52 -1.64 -1.56 6.12
C VAL A 52 -2.05 -0.54 5.06
N VAL A 53 -2.25 -1.02 3.84
CA VAL A 53 -2.76 -0.21 2.72
C VAL A 53 -4.18 -0.65 2.43
N VAL A 54 -5.15 0.24 2.57
CA VAL A 54 -6.52 -0.07 2.13
C VAL A 54 -6.55 -0.12 0.61
N ASN A 55 -6.88 -1.29 0.07
CA ASN A 55 -6.83 -1.62 -1.34
C ASN A 55 -8.24 -1.80 -1.91
N CYS A 56 -8.42 -1.51 -3.19
CA CYS A 56 -9.70 -1.54 -3.88
C CYS A 56 -10.79 -0.65 -3.23
N LEU A 57 -10.40 0.49 -2.66
CA LEU A 57 -11.36 1.43 -2.09
C LEU A 57 -12.17 2.13 -3.20
N ASP A 58 -13.49 2.09 -3.13
CA ASP A 58 -14.36 2.82 -4.04
C ASP A 58 -14.42 4.32 -3.70
N GLN A 59 -15.05 5.13 -4.56
CA GLN A 59 -15.08 6.59 -4.42
C GLN A 59 -16.38 7.11 -3.77
N THR A 60 -17.06 6.27 -2.99
CA THR A 60 -18.28 6.63 -2.28
C THR A 60 -17.97 7.26 -0.92
N VAL A 61 -18.99 7.87 -0.29
CA VAL A 61 -18.86 8.37 1.08
C VAL A 61 -18.66 7.20 2.04
N ASP A 62 -19.49 6.15 1.90
CA ASP A 62 -19.42 4.91 2.69
C ASP A 62 -18.02 4.28 2.65
N ALA A 63 -17.35 4.29 1.50
CA ALA A 63 -15.96 3.83 1.37
C ALA A 63 -15.01 4.58 2.32
N ARG A 64 -15.13 5.91 2.39
CA ARG A 64 -14.28 6.74 3.25
C ARG A 64 -14.57 6.47 4.72
N GLU A 65 -15.84 6.31 5.07
CA GLU A 65 -16.23 5.94 6.44
C GLU A 65 -15.66 4.58 6.85
N ILE A 66 -15.64 3.61 5.93
CA ILE A 66 -15.01 2.30 6.15
C ILE A 66 -13.49 2.46 6.32
N HIS A 67 -12.82 3.26 5.49
CA HIS A 67 -11.37 3.53 5.66
C HIS A 67 -11.09 4.11 7.04
N ASP A 68 -11.84 5.12 7.47
CA ASP A 68 -11.69 5.73 8.80
C ASP A 68 -11.99 4.72 9.92
N ALA A 69 -13.00 3.85 9.75
CA ALA A 69 -13.32 2.80 10.71
C ALA A 69 -12.19 1.76 10.83
N ILE A 70 -11.58 1.38 9.70
CA ILE A 70 -10.40 0.51 9.69
C ILE A 70 -9.28 1.22 10.45
N ARG A 71 -8.97 2.48 10.16
CA ARG A 71 -7.92 3.22 10.87
C ARG A 71 -8.15 3.27 12.38
N ARG A 72 -9.39 3.54 12.82
CA ARG A 72 -9.76 3.50 14.24
C ARG A 72 -9.55 2.13 14.89
N THR A 73 -9.76 1.04 14.15
CA THR A 73 -9.57 -0.33 14.66
C THR A 73 -8.12 -0.60 15.05
N PHE A 74 -7.16 0.05 14.40
CA PHE A 74 -5.73 -0.13 14.64
C PHE A 74 -5.09 1.05 15.39
N ALA A 75 -5.85 2.07 15.79
CA ALA A 75 -5.30 3.31 16.34
C ALA A 75 -4.49 3.12 17.64
N GLU A 76 -4.80 2.09 18.42
CA GLU A 76 -4.10 1.75 19.66
C GLU A 76 -2.99 0.70 19.46
N ASN A 77 -2.81 0.20 18.22
CA ASN A 77 -1.80 -0.79 17.90
C ASN A 77 -0.45 -0.12 17.61
N THR A 78 0.60 -0.54 18.31
CA THR A 78 1.95 0.03 18.15
C THR A 78 2.76 -0.63 17.03
N GLU A 79 2.35 -1.82 16.59
CA GLU A 79 3.05 -2.62 15.58
C GLU A 79 2.42 -2.48 14.19
N ILE A 80 1.15 -2.06 14.12
CA ILE A 80 0.37 -1.93 12.90
C ILE A 80 -0.04 -0.48 12.70
N ASP A 81 0.34 0.10 11.56
CA ASP A 81 -0.05 1.44 11.16
C ASP A 81 -0.82 1.40 9.84
N VAL A 82 -1.98 2.06 9.79
CA VAL A 82 -2.84 2.12 8.60
C VAL A 82 -2.57 3.41 7.85
N LEU A 83 -2.09 3.28 6.61
CA LEU A 83 -1.72 4.41 5.77
C LEU A 83 -2.91 5.31 5.42
N ARG A 84 -2.58 6.58 5.19
CA ARG A 84 -3.51 7.61 4.72
C ARG A 84 -3.84 7.42 3.26
N ASN A 85 -2.84 7.15 2.44
CA ASN A 85 -3.04 6.87 1.02
C ASN A 85 -3.63 5.46 0.82
N THR A 86 -4.52 5.35 -0.14
CA THR A 86 -5.22 4.10 -0.48
C THR A 86 -5.02 3.77 -1.95
N VAL A 87 -5.26 2.52 -2.30
CA VAL A 87 -5.32 2.10 -3.70
C VAL A 87 -6.81 1.99 -4.08
N PRO A 88 -7.31 2.82 -5.00
CA PRO A 88 -8.72 2.79 -5.34
C PRO A 88 -9.07 1.59 -6.22
N ALA A 89 -10.34 1.19 -6.19
CA ALA A 89 -10.90 0.25 -7.17
C ALA A 89 -10.89 0.92 -8.56
N SER A 90 -9.84 0.68 -9.34
CA SER A 90 -9.66 1.25 -10.67
C SER A 90 -9.25 0.19 -11.69
N VAL A 91 -9.87 0.28 -12.88
CA VAL A 91 -9.62 -0.65 -14.00
C VAL A 91 -8.16 -0.63 -14.44
N ILE A 92 -7.45 0.48 -14.25
CA ILE A 92 -6.05 0.62 -14.68
C ILE A 92 -5.10 -0.36 -13.96
N PHE A 93 -5.35 -0.66 -12.68
CA PHE A 93 -4.54 -1.62 -11.94
C PHE A 93 -4.73 -3.05 -12.46
N ARG A 94 -5.98 -3.38 -12.85
CA ARG A 94 -6.29 -4.65 -13.50
C ARG A 94 -5.67 -4.74 -14.89
N GLN A 95 -5.78 -3.68 -15.69
CA GLN A 95 -5.14 -3.60 -17.01
C GLN A 95 -3.62 -3.76 -16.92
N GLY A 96 -2.98 -3.12 -15.94
CA GLY A 96 -1.56 -3.30 -15.65
C GLY A 96 -1.18 -4.75 -15.38
N SER A 97 -1.93 -5.42 -14.50
CA SER A 97 -1.74 -6.85 -14.23
C SER A 97 -1.86 -7.70 -15.50
N THR A 98 -2.92 -7.50 -16.29
CA THR A 98 -3.12 -8.21 -17.57
C THR A 98 -2.00 -7.95 -18.58
N ALA A 99 -1.47 -6.73 -18.63
CA ALA A 99 -0.39 -6.35 -19.53
C ALA A 99 1.01 -6.75 -19.01
N GLY A 100 1.13 -7.28 -17.79
CA GLY A 100 2.43 -7.52 -17.14
C GLY A 100 3.22 -6.22 -16.89
N MET A 101 2.53 -5.07 -16.78
CA MET A 101 3.13 -3.75 -16.63
C MET A 101 2.58 -3.04 -15.39
N SER A 102 3.43 -2.33 -14.67
CA SER A 102 2.98 -1.53 -13.53
C SER A 102 2.03 -0.42 -13.98
N ALA A 103 0.90 -0.25 -13.29
CA ALA A 103 -0.16 0.69 -13.68
C ALA A 103 0.32 2.14 -13.86
N HIS A 104 1.28 2.59 -13.03
CA HIS A 104 1.88 3.93 -13.14
C HIS A 104 2.67 4.16 -14.44
N ARG A 105 3.06 3.10 -15.16
CA ARG A 105 3.71 3.18 -16.48
C ARG A 105 2.68 3.22 -17.62
N ILE A 106 1.47 2.73 -17.39
CA ILE A 106 0.37 2.77 -18.36
C ILE A 106 -0.37 4.10 -18.26
N GLU A 107 -0.70 4.52 -17.03
CA GLU A 107 -1.40 5.78 -16.75
C GLU A 107 -0.54 6.68 -15.87
N TYR A 108 0.40 7.37 -16.52
CA TYR A 108 1.19 8.41 -15.89
C TYR A 108 0.48 9.77 -15.90
N LYS A 109 -0.32 10.05 -16.93
CA LYS A 109 -1.13 11.28 -17.06
C LYS A 109 -2.54 11.08 -16.52
N GLN A 110 -3.10 12.09 -15.85
CA GLN A 110 -4.51 12.06 -15.44
C GLN A 110 -5.42 12.22 -16.67
N PRO A 111 -6.38 11.30 -16.91
CA PRO A 111 -7.35 11.44 -17.98
C PRO A 111 -8.21 12.70 -17.80
N SER A 112 -8.39 13.50 -18.86
CA SER A 112 -9.10 14.78 -18.80
C SER A 112 -10.56 14.68 -18.36
N ASN A 113 -11.19 13.53 -18.59
CA ASN A 113 -12.59 13.25 -18.22
C ASN A 113 -12.75 12.71 -16.79
N ARG A 114 -11.68 12.60 -16.01
CA ARG A 114 -11.69 11.96 -14.70
C ARG A 114 -11.09 12.87 -13.64
N ARG A 115 -11.84 13.10 -12.56
CA ARG A 115 -11.35 13.86 -11.39
C ARG A 115 -10.34 13.08 -10.54
N ALA A 116 -10.46 11.75 -10.53
CA ALA A 116 -9.56 10.91 -9.76
C ALA A 116 -8.12 10.96 -10.29
N PRO A 117 -7.10 10.85 -9.42
CA PRO A 117 -5.69 10.97 -9.79
C PRO A 117 -5.25 9.85 -10.74
N SER A 118 -4.17 10.08 -11.48
CA SER A 118 -3.51 9.04 -12.30
C SER A 118 -2.93 7.92 -11.43
N ALA A 119 -2.75 6.73 -12.00
CA ALA A 119 -2.05 5.63 -11.35
C ALA A 119 -0.64 6.02 -10.89
N LEU A 120 0.08 6.86 -11.65
CA LEU A 120 1.36 7.42 -11.22
C LEU A 120 1.22 8.23 -9.94
N LYS A 121 0.27 9.16 -9.85
CA LYS A 121 0.08 9.95 -8.64
C LYS A 121 -0.27 9.06 -7.44
N ILE A 122 -1.17 8.09 -7.61
CA ILE A 122 -1.56 7.16 -6.54
C ILE A 122 -0.36 6.38 -6.00
N ILE A 123 0.40 5.75 -6.89
CA ILE A 123 1.55 4.93 -6.49
C ILE A 123 2.68 5.79 -5.91
N ARG A 124 2.89 6.99 -6.46
CA ARG A 124 3.90 7.93 -5.96
C ARG A 124 3.56 8.40 -4.55
N ASP A 125 2.34 8.84 -4.30
CA ASP A 125 1.91 9.33 -2.99
C ASP A 125 2.01 8.20 -1.94
N LEU A 126 1.63 6.96 -2.32
CA LEU A 126 1.79 5.78 -1.47
C LEU A 126 3.27 5.44 -1.17
N ALA A 127 4.13 5.52 -2.19
CA ALA A 127 5.56 5.26 -2.04
C ALA A 127 6.25 6.30 -1.14
N ILE A 128 5.87 7.57 -1.26
CA ILE A 128 6.35 8.65 -0.39
C ILE A 128 5.93 8.42 1.06
N GLU A 129 4.69 8.00 1.30
CA GLU A 129 4.21 7.70 2.66
C GLU A 129 4.93 6.48 3.27
N LEU A 130 5.20 5.44 2.47
CA LEU A 130 5.92 4.24 2.91
C LEU A 130 7.42 4.51 3.14
N PHE A 131 8.05 5.29 2.27
CA PHE A 131 9.49 5.50 2.24
C PHE A 131 9.84 7.00 2.08
N PRO A 132 9.55 7.81 3.12
CA PRO A 132 9.75 9.26 3.05
C PRO A 132 11.21 9.66 2.81
N GLN A 133 12.17 8.82 3.19
CA GLN A 133 13.59 9.03 2.91
C GLN A 133 13.94 9.09 1.41
N TRP A 134 13.04 8.65 0.53
CA TRP A 134 13.19 8.71 -0.92
C TRP A 134 12.17 9.62 -1.59
N ALA A 135 11.52 10.51 -0.83
CA ALA A 135 10.49 11.42 -1.35
C ALA A 135 10.95 12.16 -2.62
N ASP A 136 12.11 12.80 -2.59
CA ASP A 136 12.67 13.53 -3.73
C ASP A 136 12.81 12.65 -4.99
N ARG A 137 13.18 11.37 -4.81
CA ARG A 137 13.30 10.42 -5.93
C ARG A 137 11.93 10.08 -6.50
N PHE A 138 10.94 9.85 -5.64
CA PHE A 138 9.57 9.59 -6.11
C PHE A 138 8.94 10.82 -6.76
N GLU A 139 9.16 12.01 -6.22
CA GLU A 139 8.68 13.27 -6.78
C GLU A 139 9.31 13.58 -8.14
N SER A 140 10.58 13.21 -8.34
CA SER A 140 11.27 13.32 -9.63
C SER A 140 10.62 12.48 -10.74
N MET A 141 9.81 11.46 -10.39
CA MET A 141 8.99 10.70 -11.34
C MET A 141 7.75 11.51 -11.73
N THR A 142 8.00 12.51 -12.58
CA THR A 142 6.98 13.32 -13.25
C THR A 142 6.36 12.56 -14.43
N GLU A 143 5.24 13.06 -14.95
CA GLU A 143 4.60 12.49 -16.14
C GLU A 143 5.59 12.40 -17.32
N ASN A 144 6.39 13.44 -17.54
CA ASN A 144 7.40 13.48 -18.61
C ASN A 144 8.54 12.48 -18.37
N ALA A 145 8.97 12.32 -17.12
CA ALA A 145 10.01 11.36 -16.77
C ALA A 145 9.55 9.93 -17.07
N VAL A 146 8.32 9.58 -16.66
CA VAL A 146 7.75 8.25 -16.94
C VAL A 146 7.47 8.06 -18.43
N GLU A 147 6.96 9.07 -19.13
CA GLU A 147 6.77 9.02 -20.58
C GLU A 147 8.06 8.70 -21.32
N THR A 148 9.16 9.34 -20.92
CA THR A 148 10.49 9.11 -21.51
C THR A 148 10.97 7.68 -21.24
N LEU A 149 10.80 7.18 -20.02
CA LEU A 149 11.18 5.80 -19.66
C LEU A 149 10.38 4.73 -20.42
N VAL A 150 9.08 4.97 -20.62
CA VAL A 150 8.21 4.02 -21.32
C VAL A 150 8.48 4.02 -22.83
N LYS A 151 8.73 5.19 -23.43
CA LYS A 151 9.00 5.32 -24.87
C LYS A 151 10.44 4.98 -25.25
N GLY A 152 11.39 5.21 -24.36
CA GLY A 152 12.82 4.93 -24.58
C GLY A 152 13.25 3.49 -24.29
N GLY A 153 12.33 2.62 -23.85
CA GLY A 153 12.58 1.21 -23.55
C GLY A 153 12.48 0.27 -24.76
N HIS A 154 12.74 0.77 -25.98
CA HIS A 154 12.75 0.00 -27.22
C HIS A 154 14.15 -0.02 -27.84
#